data_AF-A0A958HTR5-F1
#
_entry.id   AF-A0A958HTR5-F1
#
_cell.length_a   1.000
_cell.length_b   1.000
_cell.length_c   1.000
_cell.angle_alpha   90.00
_cell.angle_beta   90.00
_cell.angle_gamma   90.00
#
_symmetry.space_group_name_H-M   'P 1'
#
loop_
_entity.id
_entity.type
_entity.pdbx_description
1 polymer ?
#
loop_
_entity_poly.entity_id
_entity_poly.type
_entity_poly.pdbx_seq_one_letter_code
_entity_poly.pdbx_strand_id
1 'polypeptide(L)'
;MTSRPAIVPGALRTAPALIEKIFPVQKVSHEAQRERKANLYQTLTGLGSYWKGRKPLILVRAIVLGVLLPQTDDPERDLEVFEQLMGFDPEGLARRAFVADSVRPHEMAKCISLADPWAFFTAKVKGEQPEDGQLAYWTFPLDCEERGITLRWRRDIEPEQKLELYRRYIATLDSYEQRSDLGKRPEEVDAAWLFEPIWAGVNRHYGHLGINAHSIHELVEQLGQLRYGRRARVGDTFTGGGSIPFEAARIGCDAFASDLNPIACMLTWGALNIVGTDAARHAELEHQQRAVATAVKKSIRKLGIERDSSGNQAKVYLYCLETRCPESGWLVPLLPSLVISKNGNVVARLVPDEANKRFDIRVVNGSSAAEMKAAVNGTVRDGALVYDLSGKTYRIPIRTLRGDYRDADGATQNKLRRWGREDFGPLPSDTFQERLYAIQWIDGTTLSDPRPRTYFAAPTEEDVEREAEVQRIVLSNLVEWQAAGLVPDMVIETGDETARLGRERGWTHWHHLFNARQLLLYAELRKHATPELCLKACQMINTSARLTRWSTGDGDGRSGGTKQVFDNQALNVLYNYGCRASSCLLDPLDGENVHAPIPEGGTHTLRNHPAHEVDEECDLWITDPP
;
A
#
# COMPACT_ATOMS: atom_id res chain seq x y z
N MET A 1 -34.35 -42.50 -13.75
CA MET A 1 -32.95 -42.04 -13.77
C MET A 1 -32.46 -42.09 -15.21
N THR A 2 -32.60 -41.00 -15.96
CA THR A 2 -31.94 -40.86 -17.26
C THR A 2 -30.45 -40.66 -17.00
N SER A 3 -29.60 -41.52 -17.57
CA SER A 3 -28.15 -41.36 -17.47
C SER A 3 -27.73 -40.04 -18.10
N ARG A 4 -26.97 -39.20 -17.37
CA ARG A 4 -26.42 -37.97 -17.96
C ARG A 4 -25.48 -38.32 -19.11
N PRO A 5 -25.48 -37.55 -20.21
CA PRO A 5 -24.52 -37.76 -21.29
C PRO A 5 -23.09 -37.47 -20.80
N ALA A 6 -22.10 -38.10 -21.43
CA ALA A 6 -20.71 -37.77 -21.19
C ALA A 6 -20.37 -36.41 -21.82
N ILE A 7 -19.39 -35.70 -21.25
CA ILE A 7 -18.83 -34.48 -21.85
C ILE A 7 -18.15 -34.87 -23.16
N VAL A 8 -18.52 -34.18 -24.25
CA VAL A 8 -17.93 -34.37 -25.58
C VAL A 8 -16.99 -33.18 -25.87
N PRO A 9 -15.67 -33.40 -25.93
CA PRO A 9 -14.70 -32.35 -26.24
C PRO A 9 -15.02 -31.58 -27.52
N GLY A 10 -15.09 -30.24 -27.43
CA GLY A 10 -15.36 -29.37 -28.58
C GLY A 10 -16.81 -29.30 -29.04
N ALA A 11 -17.78 -29.88 -28.32
CA ALA A 11 -19.21 -29.82 -28.67
C ALA A 11 -19.78 -28.40 -28.74
N LEU A 12 -19.16 -27.43 -28.06
CA LEU A 12 -19.52 -26.01 -28.08
C LEU A 12 -18.56 -25.15 -28.91
N ARG A 13 -17.68 -25.74 -29.73
CA ARG A 13 -16.65 -24.99 -30.49
C ARG A 13 -17.23 -23.84 -31.34
N THR A 14 -18.39 -24.06 -31.95
CA THR A 14 -19.06 -23.08 -32.83
C THR A 14 -20.34 -22.53 -32.23
N ALA A 15 -20.67 -22.90 -30.99
CA ALA A 15 -21.86 -22.39 -30.32
C ALA A 15 -21.61 -20.93 -29.88
N PRO A 16 -22.62 -20.04 -29.94
CA PRO A 16 -22.47 -18.69 -29.43
C PRO A 16 -22.15 -18.68 -27.93
N ALA A 17 -21.40 -17.68 -27.50
CA ALA A 17 -21.11 -17.43 -26.09
C ALA A 17 -22.21 -16.59 -25.44
N LEU A 18 -22.44 -16.79 -24.14
CA LEU A 18 -23.43 -16.02 -23.39
C LEU A 18 -23.24 -14.50 -23.60
N ILE A 19 -22.00 -14.02 -23.48
CA ILE A 19 -21.65 -12.60 -23.60
C ILE A 19 -22.01 -11.98 -24.97
N GLU A 20 -22.12 -12.80 -26.03
CA GLU A 20 -22.52 -12.34 -27.37
C GLU A 20 -24.02 -12.03 -27.44
N LYS A 21 -24.81 -12.61 -26.52
CA LYS A 21 -26.27 -12.48 -26.50
C LYS A 21 -26.80 -11.66 -25.33
N ILE A 22 -26.35 -11.98 -24.12
CA ILE A 22 -26.84 -11.38 -22.88
C ILE A 22 -25.71 -11.24 -21.86
N PHE A 23 -25.54 -10.04 -21.31
CA PHE A 23 -24.52 -9.75 -20.32
C PHE A 23 -25.01 -8.64 -19.37
N PRO A 24 -25.00 -8.83 -18.04
CA PRO A 24 -25.56 -7.86 -17.10
C PRO A 24 -24.59 -6.70 -16.84
N VAL A 25 -24.37 -5.87 -17.88
CA VAL A 25 -23.39 -4.76 -17.88
C VAL A 25 -23.56 -3.84 -16.67
N GLN A 26 -24.81 -3.52 -16.29
CA GLN A 26 -25.09 -2.61 -15.16
C GLN A 26 -24.58 -3.18 -13.82
N LYS A 27 -24.93 -4.44 -13.52
CA LYS A 27 -24.51 -5.12 -12.27
C LYS A 27 -22.99 -5.29 -12.22
N VAL A 28 -22.38 -5.75 -13.32
CA VAL A 28 -20.92 -5.89 -13.44
C VAL A 28 -20.22 -4.55 -13.26
N SER A 29 -20.74 -3.48 -13.87
CA SER A 29 -20.18 -2.13 -13.77
C SER A 29 -20.26 -1.58 -12.34
N HIS A 30 -21.37 -1.82 -11.64
CA HIS A 30 -21.52 -1.42 -10.23
C HIS A 30 -20.45 -2.08 -9.35
N GLU A 31 -20.33 -3.41 -9.41
CA GLU A 31 -19.35 -4.16 -8.60
C GLU A 31 -17.91 -3.78 -8.97
N ALA A 32 -17.61 -3.62 -10.26
CA ALA A 32 -16.31 -3.15 -10.73
C ALA A 32 -15.98 -1.74 -10.22
N GLN A 33 -16.98 -0.84 -10.15
CA GLN A 33 -16.81 0.50 -9.61
C GLN A 33 -16.60 0.47 -8.09
N ARG A 34 -17.29 -0.41 -7.35
CA ARG A 34 -17.07 -0.60 -5.90
C ARG A 34 -15.64 -1.03 -5.61
N GLU A 35 -15.11 -2.00 -6.37
CA GLU A 35 -13.70 -2.40 -6.25
C GLU A 35 -12.75 -1.22 -6.54
N ARG A 36 -13.09 -0.37 -7.53
CA ARG A 36 -12.29 0.82 -7.86
C ARG A 36 -12.36 1.95 -6.82
N LYS A 37 -13.45 2.09 -6.06
CA LYS A 37 -13.62 3.18 -5.09
C LYS A 37 -13.04 2.87 -3.71
N ALA A 38 -12.38 1.73 -3.53
CA ALA A 38 -11.85 1.28 -2.24
C ALA A 38 -10.66 2.11 -1.68
N ASN A 39 -10.34 3.28 -2.25
CA ASN A 39 -9.36 4.29 -1.81
C ASN A 39 -8.03 3.72 -1.27
N LEU A 40 -7.98 3.40 0.02
CA LEU A 40 -6.79 2.90 0.74
C LEU A 40 -6.33 1.51 0.25
N TYR A 41 -7.20 0.73 -0.39
CA TYR A 41 -6.88 -0.59 -0.95
C TYR A 41 -6.45 -0.53 -2.43
N GLN A 42 -6.45 0.65 -3.05
CA GLN A 42 -5.86 0.87 -4.37
C GLN A 42 -4.41 1.31 -4.22
N THR A 43 -3.54 0.37 -3.87
CA THR A 43 -2.13 0.60 -3.50
C THR A 43 -1.26 1.21 -4.62
N LEU A 44 -1.78 1.37 -5.84
CA LEU A 44 -1.05 1.85 -7.01
C LEU A 44 -1.64 3.12 -7.64
N THR A 45 -2.60 3.81 -7.03
CA THR A 45 -3.25 5.00 -7.63
C THR A 45 -2.28 6.10 -8.07
N GLY A 46 -1.13 6.23 -7.40
CA GLY A 46 -0.14 7.25 -7.73
C GLY A 46 0.90 6.92 -8.79
N LEU A 47 1.04 5.64 -9.13
CA LEU A 47 1.85 5.21 -10.28
C LEU A 47 0.94 4.82 -11.47
N GLY A 48 -0.30 4.40 -11.19
CA GLY A 48 -1.22 3.76 -12.12
C GLY A 48 -1.99 4.66 -13.09
N SER A 49 -1.66 5.95 -13.20
CA SER A 49 -2.13 6.75 -14.34
C SER A 49 -1.32 6.44 -15.61
N TYR A 50 -0.03 6.09 -15.47
CA TYR A 50 0.81 5.58 -16.56
C TYR A 50 0.69 4.06 -16.73
N TRP A 51 0.45 3.33 -15.65
CA TRP A 51 0.24 1.88 -15.66
C TRP A 51 -1.26 1.59 -15.55
N LYS A 52 -1.94 1.44 -16.70
CA LYS A 52 -3.39 1.19 -16.79
C LYS A 52 -3.80 0.19 -15.69
N GLY A 53 -4.58 0.71 -14.72
CA GLY A 53 -4.68 0.12 -13.39
C GLY A 53 -5.27 -1.30 -13.35
N ARG A 54 -4.99 -1.98 -12.22
CA ARG A 54 -5.58 -3.25 -11.78
C ARG A 54 -7.02 -3.40 -12.31
N LYS A 55 -7.26 -4.44 -13.13
CA LYS A 55 -8.62 -4.78 -13.56
C LYS A 55 -9.41 -5.33 -12.39
N PRO A 56 -10.67 -4.89 -12.20
CA PRO A 56 -11.51 -5.46 -11.17
C PRO A 56 -11.62 -6.98 -11.35
N LEU A 57 -11.38 -7.73 -10.28
CA LEU A 57 -11.42 -9.20 -10.32
C LEU A 57 -12.79 -9.69 -10.76
N ILE A 58 -13.85 -9.03 -10.28
CA ILE A 58 -15.22 -9.34 -10.65
C ILE A 58 -15.49 -9.16 -12.15
N LEU A 59 -14.84 -8.18 -12.80
CA LEU A 59 -14.97 -7.96 -14.23
C LEU A 59 -14.27 -9.09 -15.01
N VAL A 60 -13.08 -9.50 -14.58
CA VAL A 60 -12.34 -10.60 -15.23
C VAL A 60 -13.15 -11.89 -15.15
N ARG A 61 -13.68 -12.22 -13.97
CA ARG A 61 -14.57 -13.38 -13.78
C ARG A 61 -15.77 -13.33 -14.72
N ALA A 62 -16.44 -12.18 -14.80
CA ALA A 62 -17.60 -11.98 -15.65
C ALA A 62 -17.28 -12.24 -17.12
N ILE A 63 -16.14 -11.73 -17.61
CA ILE A 63 -15.69 -11.95 -18.99
C ILE A 63 -15.41 -13.43 -19.25
N VAL A 64 -14.63 -14.09 -18.38
CA VAL A 64 -14.29 -15.51 -18.56
C VAL A 64 -15.55 -16.38 -18.56
N LEU A 65 -16.43 -16.21 -17.58
CA LEU A 65 -17.68 -16.97 -17.52
C LEU A 65 -18.60 -16.65 -18.71
N GLY A 66 -18.69 -15.38 -19.11
CA GLY A 66 -19.51 -14.94 -20.24
C GLY A 66 -19.05 -15.53 -21.58
N VAL A 67 -17.74 -15.76 -21.75
CA VAL A 67 -17.17 -16.42 -22.94
C VAL A 67 -17.37 -17.94 -22.89
N LEU A 68 -17.20 -18.55 -21.71
CA LEU A 68 -17.26 -20.01 -21.58
C LEU A 68 -18.69 -20.56 -21.63
N LEU A 69 -19.64 -19.89 -20.99
CA LEU A 69 -21.03 -20.34 -20.92
C LEU A 69 -21.68 -20.33 -22.32
N PRO A 70 -22.42 -21.39 -22.68
CA PRO A 70 -23.20 -21.40 -23.93
C PRO A 70 -24.40 -20.48 -23.82
N GLN A 71 -24.77 -19.88 -24.94
CA GLN A 71 -26.13 -19.40 -25.13
C GLN A 71 -27.02 -20.61 -25.46
N THR A 72 -28.05 -20.84 -24.65
CA THR A 72 -29.10 -21.84 -24.89
C THR A 72 -30.34 -21.20 -25.53
N ASP A 73 -31.39 -21.98 -25.72
CA ASP A 73 -32.69 -21.48 -26.17
C ASP A 73 -33.47 -20.75 -25.05
N ASP A 74 -32.94 -20.73 -23.81
CA ASP A 74 -33.52 -20.06 -22.65
C ASP A 74 -32.55 -18.97 -22.10
N PRO A 75 -32.51 -17.78 -22.73
CA PRO A 75 -31.57 -16.73 -22.37
C PRO A 75 -31.85 -16.11 -20.99
N GLU A 76 -33.09 -16.19 -20.49
CA GLU A 76 -33.43 -15.72 -19.15
C GLU A 76 -32.78 -16.64 -18.12
N ARG A 77 -32.93 -17.95 -18.30
CA ARG A 77 -32.32 -18.93 -17.40
C ARG A 77 -30.80 -18.92 -17.48
N ASP A 78 -30.24 -18.71 -18.67
CA ASP A 78 -28.79 -18.55 -18.84
C ASP A 78 -28.25 -17.36 -18.03
N LEU A 79 -28.95 -16.22 -18.07
CA LEU A 79 -28.61 -15.04 -17.28
C LEU A 79 -28.75 -15.28 -15.78
N GLU A 80 -29.82 -15.95 -15.33
CA GLU A 80 -29.99 -16.30 -13.92
C GLU A 80 -28.82 -17.17 -13.41
N VAL A 81 -28.41 -18.17 -14.18
CA VAL A 81 -27.27 -19.02 -13.83
C VAL A 81 -25.96 -18.23 -13.82
N PHE A 82 -25.77 -17.32 -14.79
CA PHE A 82 -24.63 -16.41 -14.78
C PHE A 82 -24.62 -15.55 -13.52
N GLU A 83 -25.74 -14.94 -13.14
CA GLU A 83 -25.83 -14.12 -11.94
C GLU A 83 -25.59 -14.92 -10.66
N GLN A 84 -26.05 -16.17 -10.59
CA GLN A 84 -25.73 -17.10 -9.51
C GLN A 84 -24.22 -17.36 -9.40
N LEU A 85 -23.54 -17.63 -10.51
CA LEU A 85 -22.08 -17.84 -10.56
C LEU A 85 -21.28 -16.58 -10.21
N MET A 86 -21.89 -15.41 -10.37
CA MET A 86 -21.33 -14.12 -9.98
C MET A 86 -21.65 -13.73 -8.52
N GLY A 87 -22.56 -14.43 -7.84
CA GLY A 87 -23.07 -14.05 -6.52
C GLY A 87 -23.89 -12.76 -6.56
N PHE A 88 -24.60 -12.53 -7.67
CA PHE A 88 -25.46 -11.38 -7.94
C PHE A 88 -26.94 -11.67 -7.70
N ASP A 89 -27.28 -12.95 -7.55
CA ASP A 89 -28.63 -13.40 -7.22
C ASP A 89 -28.99 -13.07 -5.76
N PRO A 90 -30.28 -13.04 -5.40
CA PRO A 90 -30.72 -12.67 -4.04
C PRO A 90 -30.09 -13.51 -2.92
N GLU A 91 -29.89 -14.82 -3.12
CA GLU A 91 -29.27 -15.68 -2.11
C GLU A 91 -27.79 -15.34 -1.95
N GLY A 92 -27.07 -15.18 -3.07
CA GLY A 92 -25.67 -14.73 -3.06
C GLY A 92 -25.51 -13.38 -2.35
N LEU A 93 -26.38 -12.41 -2.62
CA LEU A 93 -26.35 -11.09 -1.97
C LEU A 93 -26.63 -11.17 -0.46
N ALA A 94 -27.59 -12.00 -0.03
CA ALA A 94 -27.86 -12.22 1.39
C ALA A 94 -26.67 -12.86 2.11
N ARG A 95 -26.04 -13.88 1.50
CA ARG A 95 -24.82 -14.51 2.02
C ARG A 95 -23.65 -13.53 2.14
N ARG A 96 -23.45 -12.68 1.14
CA ARG A 96 -22.43 -11.63 1.13
C ARG A 96 -22.66 -10.57 2.21
N ALA A 97 -23.90 -10.13 2.42
CA ALA A 97 -24.28 -9.20 3.48
C ALA A 97 -24.12 -9.81 4.88
N PHE A 98 -24.48 -11.09 5.03
CA PHE A 98 -24.31 -11.82 6.28
C PHE A 98 -22.83 -11.90 6.71
N VAL A 99 -21.92 -12.24 5.79
CA VAL A 99 -20.48 -12.32 6.09
C VAL A 99 -19.87 -10.93 6.33
N ALA A 100 -20.46 -9.87 5.78
CA ALA A 100 -20.07 -8.49 6.07
C ALA A 100 -20.53 -8.01 7.47
N ASP A 101 -21.49 -8.71 8.09
CA ASP A 101 -22.20 -8.26 9.30
C ASP A 101 -22.63 -6.79 9.21
N SER A 102 -23.19 -6.42 8.06
CA SER A 102 -23.44 -5.01 7.70
C SER A 102 -24.79 -4.48 8.15
N VAL A 103 -25.75 -5.36 8.42
CA VAL A 103 -27.13 -4.98 8.76
C VAL A 103 -27.36 -5.12 10.26
N ARG A 104 -27.79 -4.03 10.90
CA ARG A 104 -28.06 -4.00 12.34
C ARG A 104 -29.49 -4.49 12.63
N PRO A 105 -29.72 -5.14 13.79
CA PRO A 105 -31.05 -5.61 14.18
C PRO A 105 -32.17 -4.58 14.13
N HIS A 106 -31.89 -3.31 14.44
CA HIS A 106 -32.89 -2.25 14.40
C HIS A 106 -33.27 -1.84 12.96
N GLU A 107 -32.36 -1.99 12.00
CA GLU A 107 -32.64 -1.76 10.57
C GLU A 107 -33.54 -2.87 10.04
N MET A 108 -33.25 -4.13 10.42
CA MET A 108 -34.13 -5.25 10.12
C MET A 108 -35.52 -5.04 10.71
N ALA A 109 -35.59 -4.64 11.98
CA ALA A 109 -36.86 -4.41 12.68
C ALA A 109 -37.77 -3.41 11.95
N LYS A 110 -37.22 -2.39 11.30
CA LYS A 110 -38.02 -1.38 10.59
C LYS A 110 -38.66 -1.90 9.30
N CYS A 111 -38.06 -2.90 8.66
CA CYS A 111 -38.38 -3.25 7.27
C CYS A 111 -38.95 -4.65 7.08
N ILE A 112 -38.57 -5.63 7.91
CA ILE A 112 -39.03 -7.02 7.74
C ILE A 112 -40.31 -7.29 8.51
N SER A 113 -41.13 -8.22 8.03
CA SER A 113 -42.26 -8.76 8.80
C SER A 113 -41.84 -9.97 9.61
N LEU A 114 -42.06 -9.92 10.93
CA LEU A 114 -41.68 -10.98 11.85
C LEU A 114 -42.69 -11.09 13.00
N ALA A 115 -43.46 -12.17 13.03
CA ALA A 115 -44.51 -12.40 14.01
C ALA A 115 -43.98 -12.68 15.43
N ASP A 116 -42.79 -13.26 15.55
CA ASP A 116 -42.10 -13.45 16.82
C ASP A 116 -40.64 -12.99 16.71
N PRO A 117 -40.36 -11.69 16.91
CA PRO A 117 -38.98 -11.19 16.93
C PRO A 117 -38.13 -11.76 18.05
N TRP A 118 -38.75 -12.23 19.13
CA TRP A 118 -38.08 -12.65 20.36
C TRP A 118 -37.51 -14.07 20.26
N ALA A 119 -37.93 -14.82 19.24
CA ALA A 119 -37.20 -16.01 18.78
C ALA A 119 -35.77 -15.68 18.32
N PHE A 120 -35.49 -14.44 17.88
CA PHE A 120 -34.21 -14.05 17.26
C PHE A 120 -33.43 -13.01 18.06
N PHE A 121 -34.13 -12.11 18.76
CA PHE A 121 -33.54 -10.94 19.41
C PHE A 121 -33.85 -10.89 20.91
N THR A 122 -32.95 -10.21 21.64
CA THR A 122 -33.20 -9.71 22.99
C THR A 122 -33.32 -8.19 22.94
N ALA A 123 -34.26 -7.62 23.69
CA ALA A 123 -34.44 -6.18 23.80
C ALA A 123 -33.90 -5.65 25.12
N LYS A 124 -33.26 -4.48 25.08
CA LYS A 124 -32.98 -3.64 26.24
C LYS A 124 -33.79 -2.36 26.13
N VAL A 125 -34.67 -2.12 27.09
CA VAL A 125 -35.49 -0.91 27.16
C VAL A 125 -34.68 0.23 27.80
N LYS A 126 -34.79 1.44 27.26
CA LYS A 126 -34.27 2.67 27.85
C LYS A 126 -35.43 3.44 28.48
N GLY A 127 -35.41 3.64 29.80
CA GLY A 127 -36.46 4.38 30.52
C GLY A 127 -37.44 3.46 31.25
N GLU A 128 -38.72 3.85 31.29
CA GLU A 128 -39.79 3.05 31.91
C GLU A 128 -39.94 1.70 31.18
N GLN A 129 -39.96 0.62 31.96
CA GLN A 129 -40.18 -0.70 31.39
C GLN A 129 -41.64 -0.82 30.96
N PRO A 130 -41.93 -1.40 29.79
CA PRO A 130 -43.30 -1.76 29.43
C PRO A 130 -43.87 -2.70 30.49
N GLU A 131 -45.19 -2.67 30.69
CA GLU A 131 -45.85 -3.56 31.64
C GLU A 131 -45.48 -5.02 31.39
N ASP A 132 -45.42 -5.79 32.47
CA ASP A 132 -44.90 -7.16 32.46
C ASP A 132 -45.60 -8.01 31.39
N GLY A 133 -44.82 -8.56 30.46
CA GLY A 133 -45.31 -9.39 29.35
C GLY A 133 -45.74 -8.65 28.07
N GLN A 134 -45.84 -7.31 28.04
CA GLN A 134 -46.23 -6.59 26.82
C GLN A 134 -45.21 -6.74 25.67
N LEU A 135 -43.93 -6.84 26.01
CA LEU A 135 -42.85 -6.96 25.02
C LEU A 135 -43.03 -8.21 24.15
N ALA A 136 -43.49 -9.32 24.72
CA ALA A 136 -43.70 -10.60 24.02
C ALA A 136 -44.71 -10.52 22.87
N TYR A 137 -45.58 -9.51 22.84
CA TYR A 137 -46.59 -9.32 21.79
C TYR A 137 -46.17 -8.39 20.67
N TRP A 138 -44.99 -7.75 20.77
CA TRP A 138 -44.51 -6.87 19.71
C TRP A 138 -43.99 -7.68 18.53
N THR A 139 -44.34 -7.23 17.32
CA THR A 139 -43.95 -7.85 16.05
C THR A 139 -43.18 -6.86 15.19
N PHE A 140 -42.46 -7.33 14.18
CA PHE A 140 -41.90 -6.45 13.15
C PHE A 140 -42.89 -6.28 11.99
N PRO A 141 -42.95 -5.10 11.34
CA PRO A 141 -42.04 -3.97 11.50
C PRO A 141 -42.23 -3.15 12.78
N LEU A 142 -41.14 -2.67 13.37
CA LEU A 142 -41.08 -1.95 14.64
C LEU A 142 -40.00 -0.86 14.61
N ASP A 143 -40.37 0.39 14.92
CA ASP A 143 -39.38 1.45 15.16
C ASP A 143 -38.81 1.34 16.59
N CYS A 144 -37.55 0.90 16.67
CA CYS A 144 -36.86 0.72 17.95
C CYS A 144 -36.59 2.03 18.69
N GLU A 145 -36.40 3.15 17.98
CA GLU A 145 -36.10 4.45 18.58
C GLU A 145 -37.36 5.04 19.21
N GLU A 146 -38.48 5.03 18.49
CA GLU A 146 -39.78 5.46 19.02
C GLU A 146 -40.20 4.64 20.24
N ARG A 147 -39.88 3.34 20.23
CA ARG A 147 -40.19 2.41 21.33
C ARG A 147 -39.15 2.43 22.45
N GLY A 148 -38.07 3.22 22.32
CA GLY A 148 -37.02 3.31 23.32
C GLY A 148 -36.28 2.00 23.59
N ILE A 149 -36.23 1.07 22.61
CA ILE A 149 -35.56 -0.21 22.76
C ILE A 149 -34.28 -0.31 21.95
N THR A 150 -33.35 -1.14 22.42
CA THR A 150 -32.17 -1.55 21.65
C THR A 150 -32.19 -3.06 21.50
N LEU A 151 -32.14 -3.53 20.25
CA LEU A 151 -32.12 -4.95 19.93
C LEU A 151 -30.69 -5.49 19.86
N ARG A 152 -30.52 -6.74 20.32
CA ARG A 152 -29.31 -7.53 20.15
C ARG A 152 -29.70 -8.93 19.71
N TRP A 153 -28.87 -9.55 18.87
CA TRP A 153 -28.99 -10.97 18.58
C TRP A 153 -29.01 -11.78 19.88
N ARG A 154 -29.88 -12.78 19.92
CA ARG A 154 -29.79 -13.82 20.95
C ARG A 154 -28.44 -14.50 20.90
N ARG A 155 -27.97 -15.00 22.04
CA ARG A 155 -26.65 -15.65 22.14
C ARG A 155 -26.64 -17.07 21.56
N ASP A 156 -27.81 -17.71 21.54
CA ASP A 156 -28.07 -19.08 21.11
C ASP A 156 -28.66 -19.17 19.69
N ILE A 157 -28.65 -18.09 18.93
CA ILE A 157 -29.19 -18.09 17.57
C ILE A 157 -28.19 -18.71 16.59
N GLU A 158 -28.69 -19.63 15.77
CA GLU A 158 -27.87 -20.31 14.77
C GLU A 158 -27.57 -19.39 13.57
N PRO A 159 -26.40 -19.54 12.91
CA PRO A 159 -26.03 -18.76 11.72
C PRO A 159 -27.09 -18.81 10.61
N GLU A 160 -27.71 -19.97 10.37
CA GLU A 160 -28.74 -20.12 9.34
C GLU A 160 -30.02 -19.33 9.66
N GLN A 161 -30.38 -19.24 10.95
CA GLN A 161 -31.53 -18.44 11.39
C GLN A 161 -31.25 -16.94 11.21
N LYS A 162 -30.01 -16.50 11.41
CA LYS A 162 -29.60 -15.13 11.07
C LYS A 162 -29.66 -14.90 9.56
N LEU A 163 -29.12 -15.83 8.77
CA LEU A 163 -29.10 -15.72 7.31
C LEU A 163 -30.51 -15.60 6.73
N GLU A 164 -31.49 -16.32 7.29
CA GLU A 164 -32.90 -16.17 6.92
C GLU A 164 -33.43 -14.74 7.11
N LEU A 165 -33.05 -14.05 8.20
CA LEU A 165 -33.42 -12.65 8.38
C LEU A 165 -32.69 -11.72 7.40
N TYR A 166 -31.44 -12.03 7.04
CA TYR A 166 -30.72 -11.33 5.97
C TYR A 166 -31.42 -11.51 4.62
N ARG A 167 -31.91 -12.71 4.27
CA ARG A 167 -32.69 -12.95 3.04
C ARG A 167 -33.93 -12.08 2.98
N ARG A 168 -34.70 -12.04 4.08
CA ARG A 168 -35.91 -11.20 4.18
C ARG A 168 -35.58 -9.73 4.03
N TYR A 169 -34.52 -9.26 4.70
CA TYR A 169 -34.09 -7.88 4.62
C TYR A 169 -33.62 -7.49 3.21
N ILE A 170 -32.81 -8.32 2.56
CA ILE A 170 -32.38 -8.10 1.17
C ILE A 170 -33.58 -8.02 0.22
N ALA A 171 -34.62 -8.83 0.44
CA ALA A 171 -35.85 -8.81 -0.34
C ALA A 171 -36.66 -7.52 -0.18
N THR A 172 -36.47 -6.74 0.90
CA THR A 172 -37.15 -5.45 1.08
C THR A 172 -36.48 -4.29 0.35
N LEU A 173 -35.30 -4.49 -0.24
CA LEU A 173 -34.56 -3.44 -0.95
C LEU A 173 -34.93 -3.45 -2.44
N ASP A 174 -35.12 -2.27 -3.02
CA ASP A 174 -35.69 -2.12 -4.37
C ASP A 174 -34.66 -2.34 -5.49
N SER A 175 -33.39 -2.01 -5.25
CA SER A 175 -32.35 -2.04 -6.28
C SER A 175 -31.25 -3.06 -6.00
N TYR A 176 -30.57 -3.50 -7.06
CA TYR A 176 -29.40 -4.37 -6.94
C TYR A 176 -28.25 -3.67 -6.19
N GLU A 177 -28.02 -2.40 -6.47
CA GLU A 177 -26.96 -1.58 -5.88
C GLU A 177 -27.11 -1.52 -4.36
N GLN A 178 -28.32 -1.25 -3.87
CA GLN A 178 -28.62 -1.23 -2.43
C GLN A 178 -28.30 -2.58 -1.76
N ARG A 179 -28.69 -3.69 -2.40
CA ARG A 179 -28.44 -5.04 -1.88
C ARG A 179 -26.95 -5.38 -1.91
N SER A 180 -26.28 -5.08 -3.01
CA SER A 180 -24.85 -5.33 -3.23
C SER A 180 -23.98 -4.53 -2.27
N ASP A 181 -24.32 -3.26 -2.02
CA ASP A 181 -23.53 -2.34 -1.18
C ASP A 181 -23.41 -2.79 0.28
N LEU A 182 -24.35 -3.61 0.76
CA LEU A 182 -24.32 -4.22 2.08
C LEU A 182 -23.34 -5.39 2.17
N GLY A 183 -23.04 -6.06 1.06
CA GLY A 183 -22.23 -7.27 1.05
C GLY A 183 -20.75 -7.04 0.84
N LYS A 184 -19.95 -8.00 1.32
CA LYS A 184 -18.58 -8.19 0.81
C LYS A 184 -18.60 -8.48 -0.69
N ARG A 185 -17.49 -8.28 -1.39
CA ARG A 185 -17.37 -8.73 -2.78
C ARG A 185 -17.36 -10.26 -2.83
N PRO A 186 -17.83 -10.89 -3.94
CA PRO A 186 -17.86 -12.35 -4.05
C PRO A 186 -16.50 -13.01 -3.80
N GLU A 187 -15.40 -12.36 -4.15
CA GLU A 187 -14.04 -12.84 -3.93
C GLU A 187 -13.52 -12.77 -2.49
N GLU A 188 -14.22 -12.07 -1.60
CA GLU A 188 -13.88 -11.91 -0.18
C GLU A 188 -14.66 -12.88 0.72
N VAL A 189 -15.52 -13.71 0.12
CA VAL A 189 -16.34 -14.73 0.78
C VAL A 189 -15.79 -16.10 0.40
N ASP A 190 -15.83 -17.04 1.35
CA ASP A 190 -15.50 -18.43 1.07
C ASP A 190 -16.35 -18.96 -0.10
N ALA A 191 -15.69 -19.41 -1.16
CA ALA A 191 -16.36 -19.75 -2.41
C ALA A 191 -17.22 -21.01 -2.27
N ALA A 192 -16.78 -22.00 -1.48
CA ALA A 192 -17.53 -23.22 -1.25
C ALA A 192 -18.86 -22.90 -0.56
N TRP A 193 -18.82 -22.07 0.48
CA TRP A 193 -20.02 -21.62 1.18
C TRP A 193 -20.88 -20.67 0.33
N LEU A 194 -20.30 -19.70 -0.39
CA LEU A 194 -21.09 -18.75 -1.18
C LEU A 194 -21.91 -19.45 -2.28
N PHE A 195 -21.29 -20.40 -2.98
CA PHE A 195 -21.87 -21.03 -4.18
C PHE A 195 -22.49 -22.42 -3.93
N GLU A 196 -22.47 -22.96 -2.71
CA GLU A 196 -23.07 -24.26 -2.41
C GLU A 196 -24.51 -24.45 -2.97
N PRO A 197 -25.45 -23.48 -2.83
CA PRO A 197 -26.84 -23.70 -3.24
C PRO A 197 -27.07 -23.76 -4.74
N ILE A 198 -26.15 -23.23 -5.54
CA ILE A 198 -26.40 -23.00 -6.97
C ILE A 198 -26.19 -24.26 -7.81
N TRP A 199 -25.36 -25.21 -7.35
CA TRP A 199 -24.92 -26.36 -8.15
C TRP A 199 -26.06 -27.26 -8.61
N ALA A 200 -27.09 -27.47 -7.79
CA ALA A 200 -28.26 -28.24 -8.20
C ALA A 200 -29.02 -27.58 -9.37
N GLY A 201 -29.08 -26.24 -9.39
CA GLY A 201 -29.69 -25.47 -10.47
C GLY A 201 -28.82 -25.45 -11.74
N VAL A 202 -27.51 -25.22 -11.58
CA VAL A 202 -26.52 -25.25 -12.67
C VAL A 202 -26.52 -26.60 -13.37
N ASN A 203 -26.41 -27.69 -12.62
CA ASN A 203 -26.35 -29.06 -13.14
C ASN A 203 -27.66 -29.52 -13.79
N ARG A 204 -28.79 -28.94 -13.38
CA ARG A 204 -30.08 -29.20 -14.03
C ARG A 204 -30.15 -28.49 -15.39
N HIS A 205 -29.73 -27.22 -15.42
CA HIS A 205 -29.78 -26.39 -16.62
C HIS A 205 -28.85 -26.92 -17.73
N TYR A 206 -27.58 -27.13 -17.40
CA TYR A 206 -26.57 -27.59 -18.36
C TYR A 206 -26.37 -29.11 -18.39
N GLY A 207 -27.19 -29.88 -17.68
CA GLY A 207 -27.06 -31.34 -17.59
C GLY A 207 -27.18 -32.06 -18.95
N HIS A 208 -27.87 -31.44 -19.91
CA HIS A 208 -27.97 -31.93 -21.29
C HIS A 208 -26.63 -31.92 -22.05
N LEU A 209 -25.66 -31.12 -21.60
CA LEU A 209 -24.28 -31.06 -22.11
C LEU A 209 -23.33 -32.02 -21.37
N GLY A 210 -23.86 -32.78 -20.40
CA GLY A 210 -23.06 -33.65 -19.54
C GLY A 210 -22.43 -32.93 -18.34
N ILE A 211 -22.79 -31.67 -18.09
CA ILE A 211 -22.25 -30.92 -16.95
C ILE A 211 -22.72 -31.55 -15.62
N ASN A 212 -21.75 -31.71 -14.72
CA ASN A 212 -21.94 -32.10 -13.33
C ASN A 212 -20.83 -31.49 -12.48
N ALA A 213 -21.03 -30.25 -12.03
CA ALA A 213 -20.05 -29.49 -11.26
C ALA A 213 -20.55 -29.22 -9.84
N HIS A 214 -19.61 -29.20 -8.90
CA HIS A 214 -19.79 -28.86 -7.48
C HIS A 214 -18.91 -27.68 -7.04
N SER A 215 -18.20 -27.07 -8.00
CA SER A 215 -17.40 -25.86 -7.80
C SER A 215 -17.26 -25.09 -9.11
N ILE A 216 -16.90 -23.80 -9.02
CA ILE A 216 -16.64 -22.98 -10.22
C ILE A 216 -15.47 -23.59 -11.03
N HIS A 217 -14.45 -24.10 -10.35
CA HIS A 217 -13.31 -24.77 -10.99
C HIS A 217 -13.75 -25.96 -11.85
N GLU A 218 -14.57 -26.86 -11.30
CA GLU A 218 -15.11 -27.99 -12.06
C GLU A 218 -15.97 -27.53 -13.24
N LEU A 219 -16.82 -26.52 -13.05
CA LEU A 219 -17.64 -25.99 -14.14
C LEU A 219 -16.78 -25.42 -15.26
N VAL A 220 -15.78 -24.60 -14.93
CA VAL A 220 -14.86 -23.98 -15.91
C VAL A 220 -14.04 -25.04 -16.64
N GLU A 221 -13.58 -26.08 -15.94
CA GLU A 221 -12.88 -27.20 -16.58
C GLU A 221 -13.78 -27.94 -17.59
N GLN A 222 -15.02 -28.24 -17.20
CA GLN A 222 -16.00 -28.91 -18.07
C GLN A 222 -16.40 -28.03 -19.26
N LEU A 223 -16.58 -26.73 -19.05
CA LEU A 223 -16.85 -25.77 -20.13
C LEU A 223 -15.65 -25.64 -21.07
N GLY A 224 -14.42 -25.64 -20.55
CA GLY A 224 -13.21 -25.69 -21.35
C GLY A 224 -13.18 -26.92 -22.25
N GLN A 225 -13.47 -28.11 -21.71
CA GLN A 225 -13.58 -29.33 -22.52
C GLN A 225 -14.62 -29.18 -23.64
N LEU A 226 -15.81 -28.68 -23.32
CA LEU A 226 -16.87 -28.46 -24.31
C LEU A 226 -16.49 -27.43 -25.39
N ARG A 227 -15.81 -26.34 -25.04
CA ARG A 227 -15.45 -25.25 -25.97
C ARG A 227 -14.20 -25.57 -26.79
N TYR A 228 -13.13 -25.99 -26.12
CA TYR A 228 -11.77 -26.04 -26.65
C TYR A 228 -11.17 -27.45 -26.67
N GLY A 229 -11.84 -28.42 -26.05
CA GLY A 229 -11.35 -29.80 -25.89
C GLY A 229 -10.23 -29.95 -24.87
N ARG A 230 -10.05 -28.95 -24.00
CA ARG A 230 -9.05 -28.88 -22.93
C ARG A 230 -9.48 -27.83 -21.90
N ARG A 231 -8.78 -27.72 -20.78
CA ARG A 231 -8.96 -26.58 -19.87
C ARG A 231 -8.74 -25.26 -20.62
N ALA A 232 -9.60 -24.27 -20.34
CA ALA A 232 -9.53 -22.97 -20.99
C ALA A 232 -8.23 -22.24 -20.65
N ARG A 233 -7.59 -21.66 -21.65
CA ARG A 233 -6.35 -20.88 -21.53
C ARG A 233 -6.65 -19.39 -21.64
N VAL A 234 -6.29 -18.63 -20.63
CA VAL A 234 -6.49 -17.17 -20.57
C VAL A 234 -5.15 -16.46 -20.57
N GLY A 235 -4.96 -15.57 -21.55
CA GLY A 235 -3.74 -14.77 -21.73
C GLY A 235 -3.92 -13.31 -21.34
N ASP A 236 -2.86 -12.71 -20.81
CA ASP A 236 -2.73 -11.28 -20.52
C ASP A 236 -1.32 -10.77 -20.88
N THR A 237 -1.22 -9.96 -21.94
CA THR A 237 0.07 -9.48 -22.45
C THR A 237 0.68 -8.33 -21.62
N PHE A 238 -0.10 -7.68 -20.77
CA PHE A 238 0.30 -6.50 -19.98
C PHE A 238 -0.22 -6.62 -18.55
N THR A 239 0.31 -7.61 -17.83
CA THR A 239 -0.37 -8.07 -16.63
C THR A 239 -0.31 -7.12 -15.43
N GLY A 240 0.68 -6.22 -15.39
CA GLY A 240 0.83 -5.26 -14.32
C GLY A 240 0.92 -5.96 -12.96
N GLY A 241 -0.11 -5.75 -12.12
CA GLY A 241 -0.21 -6.37 -10.79
C GLY A 241 -0.77 -7.80 -10.78
N GLY A 242 -1.15 -8.37 -11.93
CA GLY A 242 -1.59 -9.77 -12.05
C GLY A 242 -3.09 -10.02 -11.85
N SER A 243 -3.95 -9.01 -11.82
CA SER A 243 -5.39 -9.20 -11.54
C SER A 243 -6.09 -10.17 -12.49
N ILE A 244 -5.80 -10.09 -13.80
CA ILE A 244 -6.42 -10.93 -14.82
C ILE A 244 -5.97 -12.40 -14.67
N PRO A 245 -4.66 -12.72 -14.70
CA PRO A 245 -4.23 -14.11 -14.61
C PRO A 245 -4.57 -14.74 -13.26
N PHE A 246 -4.49 -13.99 -12.15
CA PHE A 246 -4.86 -14.54 -10.84
C PHE A 246 -6.36 -14.84 -10.75
N GLU A 247 -7.23 -13.99 -11.30
CA GLU A 247 -8.66 -14.32 -11.31
C GLU A 247 -8.96 -15.52 -12.22
N ALA A 248 -8.39 -15.55 -13.42
CA ALA A 248 -8.59 -16.64 -14.36
C ALA A 248 -8.13 -17.99 -13.76
N ALA A 249 -6.94 -18.01 -13.14
CA ALA A 249 -6.44 -19.19 -12.43
C ALA A 249 -7.35 -19.57 -11.26
N ARG A 250 -7.83 -18.60 -10.47
CA ARG A 250 -8.69 -18.84 -9.31
C ARG A 250 -10.02 -19.51 -9.66
N ILE A 251 -10.56 -19.25 -10.85
CA ILE A 251 -11.80 -19.89 -11.32
C ILE A 251 -11.56 -21.17 -12.14
N GLY A 252 -10.31 -21.58 -12.36
CA GLY A 252 -9.96 -22.88 -12.97
C GLY A 252 -9.45 -22.84 -14.41
N CYS A 253 -9.00 -21.69 -14.90
CA CYS A 253 -8.30 -21.60 -16.20
C CYS A 253 -6.80 -21.84 -16.05
N ASP A 254 -6.16 -22.28 -17.13
CA ASP A 254 -4.71 -22.14 -17.28
C ASP A 254 -4.42 -20.67 -17.65
N ALA A 255 -3.72 -19.94 -16.78
CA ALA A 255 -3.46 -18.52 -16.97
C ALA A 255 -2.03 -18.26 -17.44
N PHE A 256 -1.89 -17.46 -18.49
CA PHE A 256 -0.63 -17.03 -19.07
C PHE A 256 -0.54 -15.51 -19.01
N ALA A 257 0.61 -15.00 -18.57
CA ALA A 257 0.78 -13.58 -18.38
C ALA A 257 2.21 -13.14 -18.68
N SER A 258 2.36 -11.97 -19.28
CA SER A 258 3.64 -11.33 -19.54
C SER A 258 3.59 -9.85 -19.15
N ASP A 259 4.77 -9.29 -18.90
CA ASP A 259 4.95 -7.84 -18.82
C ASP A 259 6.38 -7.47 -19.23
N LEU A 260 6.55 -6.32 -19.87
CA LEU A 260 7.86 -5.75 -20.19
C LEU A 260 8.38 -4.87 -19.06
N ASN A 261 7.49 -4.39 -18.19
CA ASN A 261 7.86 -3.54 -17.09
C ASN A 261 8.47 -4.37 -15.96
N PRO A 262 9.74 -4.10 -15.55
CA PRO A 262 10.37 -4.83 -14.46
C PRO A 262 9.65 -4.67 -13.12
N ILE A 263 8.91 -3.57 -12.90
CA ILE A 263 8.11 -3.37 -11.68
C ILE A 263 6.90 -4.31 -11.67
N ALA A 264 6.19 -4.45 -12.79
CA ALA A 264 5.07 -5.39 -12.91
C ALA A 264 5.55 -6.84 -12.73
N CYS A 265 6.67 -7.19 -13.37
CA CYS A 265 7.32 -8.48 -13.19
C CYS A 265 7.70 -8.73 -11.72
N MET A 266 8.24 -7.73 -11.04
CA MET A 266 8.61 -7.82 -9.63
C MET A 266 7.37 -8.01 -8.72
N LEU A 267 6.25 -7.33 -9.01
CA LEU A 267 5.01 -7.47 -8.23
C LEU A 267 4.39 -8.87 -8.38
N THR A 268 4.26 -9.35 -9.62
CA THR A 268 3.73 -10.69 -9.91
C THR A 268 4.65 -11.80 -9.38
N TRP A 269 5.97 -11.62 -9.50
CA TRP A 269 6.96 -12.50 -8.88
C TRP A 269 6.79 -12.56 -7.37
N GLY A 270 6.65 -11.42 -6.69
CA GLY A 270 6.44 -11.36 -5.24
C GLY A 270 5.12 -11.98 -4.80
N ALA A 271 4.06 -11.82 -5.58
CA ALA A 271 2.77 -12.47 -5.32
C ALA A 271 2.90 -14.01 -5.33
N LEU A 272 3.68 -14.58 -6.25
CA LEU A 272 3.88 -16.03 -6.35
C LEU A 272 4.91 -16.57 -5.33
N ASN A 273 6.04 -15.88 -5.17
CA ASN A 273 7.23 -16.39 -4.45
C ASN A 273 7.34 -15.91 -2.99
N ILE A 274 6.45 -15.03 -2.54
CA ILE A 274 6.40 -14.57 -1.14
C ILE A 274 4.99 -14.79 -0.57
N VAL A 275 3.97 -14.29 -1.27
CA VAL A 275 2.59 -14.39 -0.77
C VAL A 275 2.00 -15.78 -1.02
N GLY A 276 2.25 -16.33 -2.21
CA GLY A 276 1.73 -17.61 -2.69
C GLY A 276 2.49 -18.86 -2.27
N THR A 277 3.57 -18.72 -1.48
CA THR A 277 4.35 -19.87 -1.02
C THR A 277 3.59 -20.70 0.00
N ASP A 278 3.95 -21.96 0.16
CA ASP A 278 3.46 -22.78 1.27
C ASP A 278 3.93 -22.26 2.64
N ALA A 279 3.32 -22.79 3.71
CA ALA A 279 3.59 -22.36 5.08
C ALA A 279 5.04 -22.62 5.53
N ALA A 280 5.70 -23.66 5.01
CA ALA A 280 7.06 -23.99 5.40
C ALA A 280 8.06 -22.99 4.80
N ARG A 281 7.93 -22.72 3.49
CA ARG A 281 8.72 -21.68 2.81
C ARG A 281 8.42 -20.30 3.37
N HIS A 282 7.17 -19.99 3.68
CA HIS A 282 6.78 -18.71 4.29
C HIS A 282 7.48 -18.49 5.64
N ALA A 283 7.47 -19.50 6.52
CA ALA A 283 8.19 -19.44 7.80
C ALA A 283 9.72 -19.30 7.64
N GLU A 284 10.29 -19.96 6.63
CA GLU A 284 11.70 -19.83 6.27
C GLU A 284 12.04 -18.38 5.86
N LEU A 285 11.21 -17.78 5.00
CA LEU A 285 11.39 -16.39 4.55
C LEU A 285 11.39 -15.41 5.72
N GLU A 286 10.46 -15.55 6.65
CA GLU A 286 10.44 -14.70 7.85
C GLU A 286 11.67 -14.91 8.74
N HIS A 287 12.12 -16.16 8.89
CA HIS A 287 13.35 -16.45 9.62
C HIS A 287 14.57 -15.78 8.98
N GLN A 288 14.70 -15.88 7.65
CA GLN A 288 15.77 -15.24 6.89
C GLN A 288 15.73 -13.71 7.04
N GLN A 289 14.55 -13.10 6.93
CA GLN A 289 14.37 -11.65 7.11
C GLN A 289 14.82 -11.18 8.51
N ARG A 290 14.39 -11.88 9.58
CA ARG A 290 14.82 -11.61 10.96
C ARG A 290 16.32 -11.82 11.16
N ALA A 291 16.90 -12.83 10.52
CA ALA A 291 18.34 -13.10 10.56
C ALA A 291 19.14 -11.96 9.90
N VAL A 292 18.69 -11.45 8.74
CA VAL A 292 19.28 -10.29 8.07
C VAL A 292 19.17 -9.04 8.94
N ALA A 293 18.00 -8.76 9.50
CA ALA A 293 17.82 -7.62 10.40
C ALA A 293 18.79 -7.70 11.59
N THR A 294 18.95 -8.89 12.17
CA THR A 294 19.88 -9.12 13.28
C THR A 294 21.34 -8.92 12.86
N ALA A 295 21.74 -9.42 11.69
CA ALA A 295 23.10 -9.27 11.16
C ALA A 295 23.45 -7.79 10.91
N VAL A 296 22.57 -7.05 10.23
CA VAL A 296 22.77 -5.62 9.97
C VAL A 296 22.81 -4.83 11.29
N LYS A 297 21.83 -5.04 12.20
CA LYS A 297 21.83 -4.40 13.54
C LYS A 297 23.13 -4.69 14.31
N LYS A 298 23.66 -5.92 14.23
CA LYS A 298 24.94 -6.29 14.88
C LYS A 298 26.13 -5.57 14.26
N SER A 299 26.19 -5.48 12.93
CA SER A 299 27.26 -4.77 12.20
C SER A 299 27.28 -3.28 12.57
N ILE A 300 26.12 -2.62 12.55
CA ILE A 300 26.00 -1.20 12.91
C ILE A 300 26.30 -0.96 14.39
N ARG A 301 25.89 -1.86 15.29
CA ARG A 301 26.27 -1.78 16.71
C ARG A 301 27.78 -1.82 16.92
N LYS A 302 28.52 -2.62 16.14
CA LYS A 302 29.99 -2.70 16.23
C LYS A 302 30.66 -1.36 15.88
N LEU A 303 30.04 -0.57 15.01
CA LEU A 303 30.55 0.75 14.64
C LEU A 303 30.29 1.81 15.72
N GLY A 304 29.37 1.60 16.66
CA GLY A 304 29.08 2.55 17.74
C GLY A 304 28.43 3.87 17.30
N ILE A 305 27.91 3.94 16.08
CA ILE A 305 27.41 5.19 15.44
C ILE A 305 25.95 5.54 15.75
N GLU A 306 25.22 4.70 16.51
CA GLU A 306 23.79 4.88 16.83
C GLU A 306 23.47 4.78 18.33
N ARG A 307 24.48 4.73 19.19
CA ARG A 307 24.32 4.72 20.64
C ARG A 307 25.15 5.82 21.26
N ASP A 308 24.58 6.53 22.22
CA ASP A 308 25.32 7.50 23.01
C ASP A 308 26.01 6.85 24.21
N SER A 309 26.83 7.63 24.90
CA SER A 309 27.55 7.22 26.11
C SER A 309 26.63 6.89 27.30
N SER A 310 25.36 7.31 27.26
CA SER A 310 24.34 7.01 28.27
C SER A 310 23.53 5.74 27.95
N GLY A 311 23.83 5.06 26.85
CA GLY A 311 23.15 3.84 26.43
C GLY A 311 21.83 4.06 25.67
N ASN A 312 21.50 5.31 25.31
CA ASN A 312 20.35 5.63 24.48
C ASN A 312 20.57 5.14 23.05
N GLN A 313 19.49 4.78 22.37
CA GLN A 313 19.53 4.28 20.99
C GLN A 313 18.92 5.31 20.05
N ALA A 314 19.64 5.70 19.00
CA ALA A 314 19.10 6.60 18.00
C ALA A 314 17.93 5.93 17.28
N LYS A 315 16.88 6.72 17.04
CA LYS A 315 15.66 6.33 16.34
C LYS A 315 15.60 6.96 14.95
N VAL A 316 15.75 8.28 14.90
CA VAL A 316 15.68 9.09 13.69
C VAL A 316 16.68 10.24 13.79
N TYR A 317 17.34 10.54 12.68
CA TYR A 317 18.23 11.66 12.49
C TYR A 317 17.54 12.72 11.62
N LEU A 318 17.53 13.97 12.06
CA LEU A 318 16.93 15.09 11.34
C LEU A 318 18.04 16.00 10.81
N TYR A 319 18.07 16.13 9.49
CA TYR A 319 19.03 16.95 8.77
C TYR A 319 18.36 18.18 8.19
N CYS A 320 19.13 19.25 8.04
CA CYS A 320 18.73 20.45 7.31
C CYS A 320 19.85 20.89 6.38
N LEU A 321 19.50 21.64 5.35
CA LEU A 321 20.47 22.32 4.52
C LEU A 321 20.91 23.61 5.21
N GLU A 322 22.15 24.03 4.99
CA GLU A 322 22.63 25.36 5.36
C GLU A 322 23.22 26.06 4.14
N THR A 323 23.14 27.39 4.12
CA THR A 323 23.67 28.20 3.03
C THR A 323 24.35 29.44 3.58
N ARG A 324 25.43 29.88 2.92
CA ARG A 324 26.03 31.17 3.26
C ARG A 324 25.18 32.29 2.66
N CYS A 325 24.69 33.18 3.52
CA CYS A 325 23.95 34.36 3.11
C CYS A 325 24.92 35.34 2.40
N PRO A 326 24.63 35.77 1.15
CA PRO A 326 25.53 36.64 0.40
C PRO A 326 25.62 38.06 0.98
N GLU A 327 24.60 38.51 1.73
CA GLU A 327 24.58 39.86 2.31
C GLU A 327 25.29 39.94 3.66
N SER A 328 25.07 38.96 4.54
CA SER A 328 25.66 38.98 5.89
C SER A 328 26.97 38.19 5.99
N GLY A 329 27.18 37.25 5.06
CA GLY A 329 28.25 36.25 5.15
C GLY A 329 27.96 35.10 6.13
N TRP A 330 26.82 35.07 6.81
CA TRP A 330 26.49 34.05 7.81
C TRP A 330 26.06 32.74 7.19
N LEU A 331 26.42 31.62 7.81
CA LEU A 331 25.88 30.30 7.49
C LEU A 331 24.53 30.13 8.21
N VAL A 332 23.45 29.99 7.44
CA VAL A 332 22.09 29.96 7.97
C VAL A 332 21.39 28.65 7.60
N PRO A 333 20.80 27.93 8.58
CA PRO A 333 20.02 26.74 8.28
C PRO A 333 18.75 27.09 7.52
N LEU A 334 18.35 26.20 6.61
CA LEU A 334 17.14 26.28 5.80
C LEU A 334 16.10 25.34 6.41
N LEU A 335 15.24 25.90 7.26
CA LEU A 335 14.17 25.20 7.93
C LEU A 335 12.85 25.85 7.53
N PRO A 336 11.90 25.14 6.89
CA PRO A 336 10.55 25.67 6.63
C PRO A 336 9.77 25.95 7.92
N SER A 337 10.02 25.14 8.96
CA SER A 337 9.48 25.31 10.30
C SER A 337 10.54 25.00 11.34
N LEU A 338 10.49 25.69 12.47
CA LEU A 338 11.28 25.38 13.66
C LEU A 338 10.55 24.38 14.57
N VAL A 339 9.30 24.00 14.29
CA VAL A 339 8.61 22.94 15.04
C VAL A 339 9.20 21.58 14.65
N ILE A 340 9.67 20.83 15.64
CA ILE A 340 10.18 19.46 15.46
C ILE A 340 9.07 18.45 15.76
N SER A 341 8.35 18.60 16.86
CA SER A 341 7.24 17.72 17.24
C SER A 341 6.15 18.49 17.96
N LYS A 342 4.90 18.29 17.56
CA LYS A 342 3.74 18.82 18.28
C LYS A 342 3.51 18.05 19.58
N ASN A 343 3.70 16.74 19.55
CA ASN A 343 3.67 15.94 20.77
C ASN A 343 4.95 16.18 21.58
N GLY A 344 4.80 16.65 22.82
CA GLY A 344 5.92 17.08 23.66
C GLY A 344 6.41 18.50 23.39
N ASN A 345 5.70 19.29 22.56
CA ASN A 345 5.99 20.70 22.25
C ASN A 345 7.49 20.97 21.99
N VAL A 346 8.04 20.34 20.96
CA VAL A 346 9.47 20.39 20.68
C VAL A 346 9.77 21.35 19.53
N VAL A 347 10.69 22.31 19.75
CA VAL A 347 11.13 23.29 18.76
C VAL A 347 12.65 23.36 18.63
N ALA A 348 13.12 23.76 17.45
CA ALA A 348 14.46 24.24 17.20
C ALA A 348 14.55 25.74 17.52
N ARG A 349 15.56 26.15 18.29
CA ARG A 349 15.86 27.55 18.58
C ARG A 349 17.22 27.91 17.96
N LEU A 350 17.21 28.91 17.09
CA LEU A 350 18.42 29.43 16.46
C LEU A 350 19.10 30.44 17.39
N VAL A 351 20.35 30.18 17.76
CA VAL A 351 21.16 31.05 18.62
C VAL A 351 22.35 31.56 17.78
N PRO A 352 22.49 32.88 17.58
CA PRO A 352 23.63 33.43 16.86
C PRO A 352 24.97 33.06 17.52
N ASP A 353 25.90 32.56 16.72
CA ASP A 353 27.30 32.35 17.05
C ASP A 353 28.12 33.34 16.22
N GLU A 354 28.39 34.50 16.82
CA GLU A 354 29.12 35.62 16.21
C GLU A 354 30.55 35.25 15.83
N ALA A 355 31.20 34.36 16.61
CA ALA A 355 32.58 33.97 16.37
C ALA A 355 32.73 33.19 15.05
N ASN A 356 31.78 32.29 14.79
CA ASN A 356 31.79 31.47 13.57
C ASN A 356 30.85 31.98 12.47
N LYS A 357 30.14 33.09 12.70
CA LYS A 357 29.11 33.66 11.81
C LYS A 357 28.11 32.60 11.35
N ARG A 358 27.51 31.89 12.29
CA ARG A 358 26.53 30.83 12.05
C ARG A 358 25.46 30.81 13.13
N PHE A 359 24.44 29.96 12.97
CA PHE A 359 23.49 29.70 14.05
C PHE A 359 23.75 28.34 14.70
N ASP A 360 23.80 28.31 16.02
CA ASP A 360 23.64 27.08 16.77
C ASP A 360 22.15 26.73 16.86
N ILE A 361 21.83 25.45 16.66
CA ILE A 361 20.45 24.95 16.67
C ILE A 361 20.24 24.20 17.97
N ARG A 362 19.54 24.82 18.93
CA ARG A 362 19.18 24.19 20.20
C ARG A 362 17.82 23.50 20.07
N VAL A 363 17.72 22.27 20.55
CA VAL A 363 16.43 21.55 20.62
C VAL A 363 15.83 21.76 22.00
N VAL A 364 14.64 22.35 22.05
CA VAL A 364 13.91 22.64 23.29
C VAL A 364 12.67 21.76 23.34
N ASN A 365 12.55 20.94 24.38
CA ASN A 365 11.36 20.11 24.65
C ASN A 365 10.44 20.86 25.61
N GLY A 366 9.12 20.63 25.53
CA GLY A 366 8.15 21.22 26.45
C GLY A 366 7.94 22.72 26.29
N SER A 367 8.11 23.27 25.08
CA SER A 367 7.89 24.68 24.80
C SER A 367 6.46 25.13 25.05
N SER A 368 6.32 26.42 25.37
CA SER A 368 5.02 27.07 25.58
C SER A 368 4.21 27.17 24.27
N ALA A 369 2.90 27.37 24.37
CA ALA A 369 2.04 27.56 23.20
C ALA A 369 2.45 28.77 22.35
N ALA A 370 2.96 29.84 22.98
CA ALA A 370 3.47 31.02 22.29
C ALA A 370 4.73 30.70 21.49
N GLU A 371 5.67 29.96 22.07
CA GLU A 371 6.89 29.51 21.38
C GLU A 371 6.55 28.56 20.22
N MET A 372 5.63 27.61 20.41
CA MET A 372 5.17 26.71 19.36
C MET A 372 4.56 27.49 18.18
N LYS A 373 3.75 28.52 18.46
CA LYS A 373 3.14 29.38 17.43
C LYS A 373 4.21 30.19 16.68
N ALA A 374 5.19 30.74 17.38
CA ALA A 374 6.30 31.47 16.75
C ALA A 374 7.18 30.55 15.89
N ALA A 375 7.43 29.32 16.34
CA ALA A 375 8.26 28.33 15.67
C ALA A 375 7.66 27.78 14.37
N VAL A 376 6.37 28.03 14.08
CA VAL A 376 5.76 27.63 12.79
C VAL A 376 6.55 28.22 11.62
N ASN A 377 6.98 29.47 11.73
CA ASN A 377 7.74 30.17 10.71
C ASN A 377 9.23 29.90 10.88
N GLY A 378 9.81 29.08 10.00
CA GLY A 378 11.24 28.83 9.98
C GLY A 378 12.03 29.90 9.23
N THR A 379 13.21 29.53 8.74
CA THR A 379 14.09 30.39 7.94
C THR A 379 13.80 30.30 6.44
N VAL A 380 12.95 29.39 5.99
CA VAL A 380 12.46 29.34 4.60
C VAL A 380 11.02 29.82 4.57
N ARG A 381 10.77 30.96 3.91
CA ARG A 381 9.44 31.59 3.80
C ARG A 381 9.23 32.10 2.38
N ASP A 382 8.14 31.69 1.74
CA ASP A 382 7.73 32.15 0.41
C ASP A 382 8.86 32.11 -0.65
N GLY A 383 9.61 30.99 -0.69
CA GLY A 383 10.70 30.81 -1.65
C GLY A 383 11.95 31.68 -1.38
N ALA A 384 12.13 32.17 -0.14
CA ALA A 384 13.30 32.93 0.30
C ALA A 384 13.86 32.42 1.63
N LEU A 385 15.17 32.57 1.81
CA LEU A 385 15.83 32.56 3.10
C LEU A 385 15.46 33.85 3.85
N VAL A 386 14.90 33.72 5.06
CA VAL A 386 14.49 34.84 5.92
C VAL A 386 14.94 34.60 7.34
N TYR A 387 15.71 35.53 7.91
CA TYR A 387 16.14 35.44 9.31
C TYR A 387 16.49 36.82 9.87
N ASP A 388 16.45 36.94 11.19
CA ASP A 388 16.79 38.16 11.91
C ASP A 388 18.18 38.01 12.55
N LEU A 389 19.00 39.05 12.43
CA LEU A 389 20.30 39.12 13.08
C LEU A 389 20.56 40.56 13.50
N SER A 390 20.84 40.78 14.79
CA SER A 390 21.16 42.09 15.37
C SER A 390 20.15 43.18 15.02
N GLY A 391 18.85 42.85 15.08
CA GLY A 391 17.74 43.77 14.81
C GLY A 391 17.44 44.04 13.33
N LYS A 392 18.18 43.41 12.39
CA LYS A 392 17.93 43.50 10.95
C LYS A 392 17.38 42.18 10.43
N THR A 393 16.30 42.25 9.65
CA THR A 393 15.78 41.12 8.87
C THR A 393 16.50 41.03 7.52
N TYR A 394 17.00 39.85 7.19
CA TYR A 394 17.56 39.51 5.89
C TYR A 394 16.55 38.69 5.10
N ARG A 395 16.40 38.96 3.80
CA ARG A 395 15.52 38.21 2.89
C ARG A 395 16.21 37.98 1.55
N ILE A 396 16.58 36.73 1.27
CA ILE A 396 17.32 36.36 0.07
C ILE A 396 16.52 35.29 -0.68
N PRO A 397 16.03 35.55 -1.90
CA PRO A 397 15.34 34.54 -2.70
C PRO A 397 16.21 33.29 -2.92
N ILE A 398 15.62 32.09 -2.88
CA ILE A 398 16.36 30.83 -3.11
C ILE A 398 17.01 30.82 -4.50
N ARG A 399 16.33 31.37 -5.51
CA ARG A 399 16.89 31.56 -6.87
C ARG A 399 18.20 32.36 -6.88
N THR A 400 18.32 33.34 -5.98
CA THR A 400 19.54 34.16 -5.84
C THR A 400 20.66 33.34 -5.21
N LEU A 401 20.34 32.53 -4.18
CA LEU A 401 21.31 31.63 -3.55
C LEU A 401 21.89 30.62 -4.54
N ARG A 402 21.02 30.00 -5.36
CA ARG A 402 21.43 29.09 -6.44
C ARG A 402 22.18 29.78 -7.58
N GLY A 403 22.12 31.10 -7.67
CA GLY A 403 22.65 31.87 -8.78
C GLY A 403 21.92 31.58 -10.10
N ASP A 404 20.60 31.46 -10.07
CA ASP A 404 19.77 31.21 -11.25
C ASP A 404 19.98 32.32 -12.31
N TYR A 405 20.11 31.94 -13.57
CA TYR A 405 20.27 32.85 -14.72
C TYR A 405 19.53 32.31 -15.96
N ARG A 406 19.34 33.16 -16.98
CA ARG A 406 18.83 32.75 -18.29
C ARG A 406 20.02 32.56 -19.23
N ASP A 407 20.10 31.39 -19.87
CA ASP A 407 21.09 31.13 -20.92
C ASP A 407 20.70 31.76 -22.27
N ALA A 408 21.53 31.57 -23.29
CA ALA A 408 21.33 32.15 -24.63
C ALA A 408 20.04 31.64 -25.31
N ASP A 409 19.59 30.44 -24.96
CA ASP A 409 18.38 29.80 -25.47
C ASP A 409 17.14 30.20 -24.65
N GLY A 410 17.31 31.05 -23.64
CA GLY A 410 16.25 31.51 -22.75
C GLY A 410 15.83 30.48 -21.71
N ALA A 411 16.52 29.35 -21.56
CA ALA A 411 16.26 28.39 -20.49
C ALA A 411 16.82 28.89 -19.14
N THR A 412 16.15 28.52 -18.05
CA THR A 412 16.62 28.87 -16.69
C THR A 412 17.65 27.85 -16.23
N GLN A 413 18.89 28.32 -16.07
CA GLN A 413 20.01 27.58 -15.50
C GLN A 413 20.35 28.11 -14.11
N ASN A 414 21.29 27.47 -13.42
CA ASN A 414 21.83 27.97 -12.15
C ASN A 414 23.31 27.60 -11.99
N LYS A 415 23.92 28.09 -10.91
CA LYS A 415 25.35 27.95 -10.61
C LYS A 415 25.63 26.84 -9.60
N LEU A 416 24.67 25.95 -9.32
CA LEU A 416 24.93 24.80 -8.46
C LEU A 416 25.92 23.86 -9.15
N ARG A 417 26.90 23.37 -8.39
CA ARG A 417 27.82 22.33 -8.86
C ARG A 417 27.03 21.06 -9.16
N ARG A 418 27.29 20.46 -10.32
CA ARG A 418 26.81 19.10 -10.62
C ARG A 418 27.67 18.11 -9.85
N TRP A 419 27.04 17.29 -9.04
CA TRP A 419 27.73 16.26 -8.28
C TRP A 419 28.36 15.23 -9.24
N GLY A 420 29.58 14.81 -8.95
CA GLY A 420 30.26 13.70 -9.62
C GLY A 420 29.71 12.36 -9.15
N ARG A 421 30.11 11.27 -9.82
CA ARG A 421 29.68 9.90 -9.51
C ARG A 421 30.07 9.45 -8.09
N GLU A 422 31.17 9.97 -7.58
CA GLU A 422 31.74 9.59 -6.27
C GLU A 422 31.35 10.57 -5.15
N ASP A 423 30.53 11.58 -5.46
CA ASP A 423 29.99 12.46 -4.44
C ASP A 423 28.89 11.74 -3.66
N PHE A 424 28.85 11.97 -2.35
CA PHE A 424 27.76 11.52 -1.48
C PHE A 424 27.30 12.60 -0.51
N GLY A 425 27.90 13.79 -0.61
CA GLY A 425 27.64 14.97 0.20
C GLY A 425 28.18 16.23 -0.51
N PRO A 426 27.82 17.43 -0.01
CA PRO A 426 28.31 18.68 -0.58
C PRO A 426 29.80 18.87 -0.33
N LEU A 427 30.50 19.48 -1.28
CA LEU A 427 31.86 19.98 -1.07
C LEU A 427 31.81 21.29 -0.25
N PRO A 428 32.87 21.67 0.48
CA PRO A 428 32.88 22.90 1.29
C PRO A 428 32.57 24.19 0.50
N SER A 429 32.80 24.19 -0.81
CA SER A 429 32.51 25.30 -1.72
C SER A 429 31.07 25.33 -2.24
N ASP A 430 30.28 24.28 -2.03
CA ASP A 430 28.92 24.18 -2.56
C ASP A 430 27.97 25.15 -1.82
N THR A 431 27.01 25.70 -2.58
CA THR A 431 26.00 26.64 -2.07
C THR A 431 25.23 26.08 -0.88
N PHE A 432 24.80 24.83 -0.99
CA PHE A 432 24.05 24.13 0.05
C PHE A 432 24.95 23.12 0.74
N GLN A 433 25.16 23.32 2.03
CA GLN A 433 25.75 22.36 2.94
C GLN A 433 24.65 21.53 3.61
N GLU A 434 25.02 20.42 4.26
CA GLU A 434 24.09 19.58 5.02
C GLU A 434 24.52 19.50 6.49
N ARG A 435 23.57 19.58 7.41
CA ARG A 435 23.82 19.54 8.85
C ARG A 435 22.79 18.68 9.58
N LEU A 436 23.28 17.76 10.42
CA LEU A 436 22.46 17.11 11.44
C LEU A 436 22.10 18.15 12.51
N TYR A 437 20.81 18.36 12.77
CA TYR A 437 20.36 19.40 13.72
C TYR A 437 19.54 18.86 14.89
N ALA A 438 18.98 17.65 14.78
CA ALA A 438 18.29 16.99 15.87
C ALA A 438 18.35 15.47 15.71
N ILE A 439 18.37 14.76 16.83
CA ILE A 439 18.26 13.31 16.90
C ILE A 439 17.07 12.98 17.79
N GLN A 440 16.20 12.08 17.32
CA GLN A 440 15.21 11.43 18.15
C GLN A 440 15.85 10.20 18.78
N TRP A 441 15.93 10.20 20.11
CA TRP A 441 16.51 9.12 20.90
C TRP A 441 15.41 8.24 21.50
N ILE A 442 15.71 6.96 21.65
CA ILE A 442 15.01 6.03 22.53
C ILE A 442 15.83 5.94 23.82
N ASP A 443 15.16 6.18 24.94
CA ASP A 443 15.77 6.14 26.26
C ASP A 443 16.28 4.73 26.58
N GLY A 444 17.58 4.63 26.89
CA GLY A 444 18.30 3.39 27.16
C GLY A 444 17.67 2.57 28.30
N THR A 445 17.02 3.23 29.26
CA THR A 445 16.35 2.57 30.40
C THR A 445 15.02 1.91 30.03
N THR A 446 14.47 2.22 28.85
CA THR A 446 13.13 1.75 28.42
C THR A 446 13.19 0.90 27.15
N LEU A 447 14.37 0.50 26.68
CA LEU A 447 14.54 -0.21 25.40
C LEU A 447 13.75 -1.52 25.31
N SER A 448 13.50 -2.18 26.43
CA SER A 448 12.72 -3.42 26.52
C SER A 448 11.20 -3.19 26.59
N ASP A 449 10.76 -1.95 26.77
CA ASP A 449 9.35 -1.65 26.96
C ASP A 449 8.58 -1.80 25.63
N PRO A 450 7.31 -2.25 25.65
CA PRO A 450 6.50 -2.32 24.44
C PRO A 450 6.33 -0.97 23.72
N ARG A 451 6.44 0.13 24.47
CA ARG A 451 6.38 1.51 23.97
C ARG A 451 7.50 2.31 24.66
N PRO A 452 8.73 2.25 24.14
CA PRO A 452 9.85 2.86 24.81
C PRO A 452 9.74 4.39 24.78
N ARG A 453 10.28 5.05 25.81
CA ARG A 453 10.25 6.51 25.92
C ARG A 453 11.18 7.12 24.87
N THR A 454 10.70 8.14 24.17
CA THR A 454 11.49 8.88 23.18
C THR A 454 11.56 10.36 23.49
N TYR A 455 12.68 10.99 23.17
CA TYR A 455 12.87 12.44 23.28
C TYR A 455 13.72 12.96 22.12
N PHE A 456 13.74 14.28 21.93
CA PHE A 456 14.59 14.92 20.92
C PHE A 456 15.72 15.69 21.60
N ALA A 457 16.92 15.65 21.00
CA ALA A 457 18.06 16.43 21.45
C ALA A 457 18.82 17.01 20.24
N ALA A 458 19.53 18.12 20.47
CA ALA A 458 20.52 18.59 19.52
C ALA A 458 21.73 17.64 19.53
N PRO A 459 22.44 17.46 18.40
CA PRO A 459 23.65 16.65 18.36
C PRO A 459 24.72 17.19 19.32
N THR A 460 25.34 16.28 20.06
CA THR A 460 26.53 16.55 20.87
C THR A 460 27.78 16.55 20.00
N GLU A 461 28.93 16.93 20.56
CA GLU A 461 30.23 16.81 19.87
C GLU A 461 30.52 15.35 19.50
N GLU A 462 30.22 14.39 20.39
CA GLU A 462 30.35 12.96 20.09
C GLU A 462 29.47 12.53 18.90
N ASP A 463 28.27 13.10 18.76
CA ASP A 463 27.38 12.78 17.63
C ASP A 463 27.93 13.33 16.30
N VAL A 464 28.55 14.52 16.34
CA VAL A 464 29.23 15.10 15.18
C VAL A 464 30.44 14.25 14.78
N GLU A 465 31.21 13.75 15.75
CA GLU A 465 32.31 12.82 15.50
C GLU A 465 31.82 11.49 14.91
N ARG A 466 30.70 10.95 15.40
CA ARG A 466 30.06 9.76 14.81
C ARG A 466 29.64 9.99 13.35
N GLU A 467 29.04 11.14 13.02
CA GLU A 467 28.71 11.47 11.62
C GLU A 467 29.98 11.61 10.76
N ALA A 468 31.06 12.21 11.28
CA ALA A 468 32.33 12.29 10.59
C ALA A 468 32.93 10.90 10.32
N GLU A 469 32.83 9.97 11.28
CA GLU A 469 33.25 8.58 11.07
C GLU A 469 32.42 7.88 9.99
N VAL A 470 31.10 8.06 10.00
CA VAL A 470 30.23 7.55 8.92
C VAL A 470 30.66 8.08 7.56
N GLN A 471 30.98 9.38 7.45
CA GLN A 471 31.49 9.96 6.21
C GLN A 471 32.83 9.34 5.79
N ARG A 472 33.76 9.10 6.72
CA ARG A 472 35.05 8.44 6.42
C ARG A 472 34.86 7.01 5.90
N ILE A 473 33.95 6.25 6.50
CA ILE A 473 33.64 4.89 6.07
C ILE A 473 33.10 4.93 4.63
N VAL A 474 32.10 5.77 4.36
CA VAL A 474 31.52 5.88 3.01
C VAL A 474 32.56 6.33 1.99
N LEU A 475 33.33 7.38 2.30
CA LEU A 475 34.39 7.89 1.41
C LEU A 475 35.39 6.79 1.03
N SER A 476 35.82 5.98 2.01
CA SER A 476 36.82 4.94 1.79
C SER A 476 36.28 3.73 1.02
N ASN A 477 34.96 3.54 0.97
CA ASN A 477 34.35 2.33 0.42
C ASN A 477 33.44 2.57 -0.79
N LEU A 478 33.03 3.80 -1.10
CA LEU A 478 31.98 4.08 -2.07
C LEU A 478 32.27 3.48 -3.46
N VAL A 479 33.50 3.64 -3.95
CA VAL A 479 33.91 3.11 -5.27
C VAL A 479 33.82 1.59 -5.31
N GLU A 480 34.28 0.91 -4.25
CA GLU A 480 34.19 -0.55 -4.13
C GLU A 480 32.72 -1.01 -4.01
N TRP A 481 31.91 -0.30 -3.23
CA TRP A 481 30.48 -0.59 -3.09
C TRP A 481 29.71 -0.39 -4.40
N GLN A 482 30.06 0.61 -5.20
CA GLN A 482 29.51 0.81 -6.54
C GLN A 482 29.90 -0.34 -7.47
N ALA A 483 31.18 -0.70 -7.53
CA ALA A 483 31.66 -1.82 -8.34
C ALA A 483 31.03 -3.16 -7.93
N ALA A 484 30.74 -3.35 -6.64
CA ALA A 484 30.09 -4.54 -6.11
C ALA A 484 28.54 -4.53 -6.22
N GLY A 485 27.93 -3.44 -6.73
CA GLY A 485 26.47 -3.32 -6.84
C GLY A 485 25.72 -3.17 -5.51
N LEU A 486 26.43 -2.75 -4.45
CA LEU A 486 25.86 -2.46 -3.13
C LEU A 486 25.27 -1.04 -3.07
N VAL A 487 25.86 -0.09 -3.81
CA VAL A 487 25.38 1.28 -3.96
C VAL A 487 25.21 1.56 -5.47
N PRO A 488 24.08 2.12 -5.92
CA PRO A 488 23.89 2.39 -7.34
C PRO A 488 24.81 3.53 -7.81
N ASP A 489 25.43 3.36 -8.97
CA ASP A 489 26.15 4.42 -9.71
C ASP A 489 25.39 4.84 -10.98
N MET A 490 24.10 4.52 -11.03
CA MET A 490 23.23 4.81 -12.17
C MET A 490 22.93 6.32 -12.25
N VAL A 491 23.11 6.88 -13.44
CA VAL A 491 22.78 8.27 -13.76
C VAL A 491 21.27 8.48 -13.68
N ILE A 492 20.86 9.64 -13.18
CA ILE A 492 19.46 10.07 -13.21
C ILE A 492 19.14 10.57 -14.63
N GLU A 493 18.29 9.83 -15.33
CA GLU A 493 17.76 10.27 -16.62
C GLU A 493 16.87 11.50 -16.46
N THR A 494 16.95 12.42 -17.43
CA THR A 494 16.17 13.67 -17.39
C THR A 494 14.76 13.41 -17.90
N GLY A 495 13.76 13.76 -17.08
CA GLY A 495 12.34 13.72 -17.39
C GLY A 495 11.58 14.73 -16.52
N ASP A 496 10.24 14.74 -16.63
CA ASP A 496 9.37 15.77 -16.03
C ASP A 496 9.65 16.02 -14.54
N GLU A 497 9.67 14.95 -13.73
CA GLU A 497 9.97 15.05 -12.29
C GLU A 497 11.45 14.86 -11.95
N THR A 498 12.24 14.12 -12.73
CA THR A 498 13.65 13.84 -12.37
C THR A 498 14.58 15.02 -12.68
N ALA A 499 14.26 15.87 -13.66
CA ALA A 499 15.05 17.05 -14.01
C ALA A 499 15.25 18.01 -12.82
N ARG A 500 14.28 18.06 -11.90
CA ARG A 500 14.33 18.91 -10.72
C ARG A 500 15.44 18.53 -9.73
N LEU A 501 15.80 17.25 -9.64
CA LEU A 501 16.86 16.79 -8.74
C LEU A 501 18.20 17.45 -9.10
N GLY A 502 18.49 17.47 -10.39
CA GLY A 502 19.63 18.20 -10.92
C GLY A 502 19.50 19.71 -10.79
N ARG A 503 18.34 20.27 -11.17
CA ARG A 503 18.10 21.73 -11.15
C ARG A 503 18.15 22.30 -9.74
N GLU A 504 17.65 21.61 -8.73
CA GLU A 504 17.45 22.18 -7.40
C GLU A 504 18.54 21.77 -6.40
N ARG A 505 19.32 20.71 -6.69
CA ARG A 505 20.43 20.24 -5.83
C ARG A 505 21.73 19.91 -6.54
N GLY A 506 21.76 19.89 -7.87
CA GLY A 506 22.94 19.45 -8.62
C GLY A 506 23.12 17.93 -8.65
N TRP A 507 22.15 17.14 -8.20
CA TRP A 507 22.26 15.68 -8.19
C TRP A 507 22.20 15.09 -9.60
N THR A 508 23.05 14.09 -9.84
CA THR A 508 23.26 13.45 -11.15
C THR A 508 23.10 11.93 -11.11
N HIS A 509 23.17 11.30 -9.93
CA HIS A 509 23.10 9.85 -9.76
C HIS A 509 22.12 9.47 -8.64
N TRP A 510 21.52 8.28 -8.73
CA TRP A 510 20.46 7.86 -7.81
C TRP A 510 20.92 7.71 -6.35
N HIS A 511 22.18 7.40 -6.10
CA HIS A 511 22.70 7.34 -4.72
C HIS A 511 22.76 8.70 -4.03
N HIS A 512 22.74 9.81 -4.79
CA HIS A 512 22.70 11.17 -4.22
C HIS A 512 21.40 11.46 -3.47
N LEU A 513 20.37 10.61 -3.60
CA LEU A 513 19.17 10.70 -2.77
C LEU A 513 19.39 10.26 -1.33
N PHE A 514 20.56 9.73 -0.97
CA PHE A 514 20.84 9.16 0.34
C PHE A 514 22.09 9.77 0.96
N ASN A 515 22.00 10.18 2.24
CA ASN A 515 23.16 10.68 2.97
C ASN A 515 24.15 9.55 3.31
N ALA A 516 25.34 9.91 3.79
CA ALA A 516 26.40 8.96 4.12
C ALA A 516 25.89 7.82 5.04
N ARG A 517 25.12 8.15 6.08
CA ARG A 517 24.54 7.17 6.99
C ARG A 517 23.63 6.18 6.29
N GLN A 518 22.74 6.65 5.43
CA GLN A 518 21.84 5.76 4.69
C GLN A 518 22.59 4.94 3.64
N LEU A 519 23.61 5.49 2.97
CA LEU A 519 24.46 4.71 2.07
C LEU A 519 25.17 3.56 2.80
N LEU A 520 25.72 3.82 3.99
CA LEU A 520 26.32 2.78 4.83
C LEU A 520 25.28 1.71 5.23
N LEU A 521 24.11 2.12 5.71
CA LEU A 521 23.05 1.19 6.12
C LEU A 521 22.56 0.34 4.94
N TYR A 522 22.36 0.94 3.77
CA TYR A 522 21.91 0.21 2.59
C TYR A 522 23.00 -0.67 1.99
N ALA A 523 24.25 -0.24 1.99
CA ALA A 523 25.36 -1.09 1.58
C ALA A 523 25.47 -2.33 2.48
N GLU A 524 25.32 -2.16 3.79
CA GLU A 524 25.31 -3.28 4.73
C GLU A 524 24.11 -4.22 4.51
N LEU A 525 22.92 -3.66 4.30
CA LEU A 525 21.73 -4.45 3.97
C LEU A 525 21.91 -5.23 2.66
N ARG A 526 22.49 -4.60 1.63
CA ARG A 526 22.68 -5.17 0.30
C ARG A 526 23.69 -6.32 0.26
N LYS A 527 24.60 -6.43 1.24
CA LYS A 527 25.44 -7.62 1.41
C LYS A 527 24.64 -8.90 1.66
N HIS A 528 23.39 -8.75 2.10
CA HIS A 528 22.45 -9.84 2.35
C HIS A 528 21.36 -9.94 1.28
N ALA A 529 21.54 -9.30 0.11
CA ALA A 529 20.52 -9.23 -0.93
C ALA A 529 20.06 -10.63 -1.39
N THR A 530 18.77 -10.91 -1.18
CA THR A 530 18.01 -11.95 -1.86
C THR A 530 16.91 -11.29 -2.70
N PRO A 531 16.32 -11.99 -3.69
CA PRO A 531 15.17 -11.48 -4.43
C PRO A 531 14.03 -11.00 -3.50
N GLU A 532 13.73 -11.74 -2.44
CA GLU A 532 12.70 -11.40 -1.45
C GLU A 532 13.07 -10.17 -0.63
N LEU A 533 14.34 -10.03 -0.23
CA LEU A 533 14.82 -8.86 0.52
C LEU A 533 14.72 -7.58 -0.32
N CYS A 534 14.96 -7.65 -1.63
CA CYS A 534 14.92 -6.48 -2.51
C CYS A 534 13.55 -5.80 -2.49
N LEU A 535 12.46 -6.56 -2.41
CA LEU A 535 11.11 -6.03 -2.27
C LEU A 535 10.90 -5.26 -0.96
N LYS A 536 11.39 -5.78 0.17
CA LYS A 536 11.32 -5.08 1.47
C LYS A 536 12.23 -3.86 1.50
N ALA A 537 13.39 -3.91 0.85
CA ALA A 537 14.30 -2.77 0.74
C ALA A 537 13.63 -1.57 0.06
N CYS A 538 12.73 -1.76 -0.92
CA CYS A 538 11.93 -0.69 -1.52
C CYS A 538 11.14 0.12 -0.47
N GLN A 539 10.56 -0.54 0.54
CA GLN A 539 9.84 0.14 1.62
C GLN A 539 10.78 0.95 2.53
N MET A 540 11.99 0.44 2.75
CA MET A 540 13.01 1.10 3.58
C MET A 540 13.54 2.37 2.90
N ILE A 541 13.91 2.29 1.62
CA ILE A 541 14.39 3.46 0.85
C ILE A 541 13.29 4.51 0.70
N ASN A 542 12.02 4.10 0.61
CA ASN A 542 10.88 5.01 0.52
C ASN A 542 10.70 5.84 1.81
N THR A 543 11.21 5.41 2.97
CA THR A 543 10.98 6.09 4.25
C THR A 543 12.24 6.64 4.92
N SER A 544 13.38 6.62 4.23
CA SER A 544 14.67 7.06 4.76
C SER A 544 15.63 7.55 3.66
N ALA A 545 15.30 8.69 3.04
CA ALA A 545 16.11 9.36 2.03
C ALA A 545 16.18 10.88 2.29
N ARG A 546 17.01 11.61 1.54
CA ARG A 546 17.02 13.09 1.54
C ARG A 546 15.68 13.69 1.11
N LEU A 547 14.88 12.93 0.38
CA LEU A 547 13.53 13.31 -0.05
C LEU A 547 12.44 12.93 0.94
N THR A 548 12.81 12.34 2.09
CA THR A 548 11.85 11.93 3.09
C THR A 548 11.46 13.09 4.00
N ARG A 549 10.23 13.56 3.82
CA ARG A 549 9.68 14.62 4.66
C ARG A 549 9.53 14.16 6.10
N TRP A 550 9.89 15.04 7.03
CA TRP A 550 9.58 14.89 8.43
C TRP A 550 8.18 15.44 8.74
N SER A 551 7.27 14.59 9.26
CA SER A 551 6.03 15.06 9.87
C SER A 551 6.27 15.39 11.34
N THR A 552 5.69 16.50 11.80
CA THR A 552 5.75 16.94 13.21
C THR A 552 4.64 16.33 14.08
N GLY A 553 3.81 15.43 13.51
CA GLY A 553 2.72 14.72 14.21
C GLY A 553 1.43 14.71 13.39
N ASP A 554 1.12 13.58 12.75
CA ASP A 554 -0.09 13.38 11.92
C ASP A 554 -1.27 12.79 12.71
N GLY A 555 -1.52 13.31 13.90
CA GLY A 555 -2.62 12.87 14.76
C GLY A 555 -2.25 12.85 16.24
N ASP A 556 -3.27 12.68 17.09
CA ASP A 556 -3.13 12.75 18.54
C ASP A 556 -2.12 11.71 19.06
N GLY A 557 -1.18 12.17 19.89
CA GLY A 557 -0.16 11.34 20.54
C GLY A 557 1.04 10.92 19.68
N ARG A 558 1.16 11.36 18.41
CA ARG A 558 2.31 11.01 17.55
C ARG A 558 3.44 12.04 17.63
N SER A 559 4.64 11.58 18.01
CA SER A 559 5.88 12.38 18.17
C SER A 559 6.59 12.82 16.88
N GLY A 560 5.89 12.78 15.75
CA GLY A 560 6.47 12.95 14.42
C GLY A 560 7.02 11.65 13.82
N GLY A 561 7.30 11.70 12.52
CA GLY A 561 7.76 10.52 11.78
C GLY A 561 8.16 10.80 10.34
N THR A 562 9.04 9.95 9.81
CA THR A 562 9.45 9.98 8.41
C THR A 562 8.29 9.62 7.48
N LYS A 563 8.20 10.31 6.34
CA LYS A 563 7.22 10.08 5.28
C LYS A 563 7.82 9.42 4.05
N GLN A 564 6.96 9.12 3.10
CA GLN A 564 7.32 8.49 1.86
C GLN A 564 8.10 9.49 0.98
N VAL A 565 9.05 8.99 0.18
CA VAL A 565 9.73 9.76 -0.87
C VAL A 565 8.71 10.26 -1.89
N PHE A 566 7.71 9.44 -2.21
CA PHE A 566 6.65 9.73 -3.17
C PHE A 566 5.33 10.15 -2.50
N ASP A 567 5.38 10.91 -1.39
CA ASP A 567 4.19 11.25 -0.60
C ASP A 567 3.10 12.02 -1.37
N ASN A 568 3.48 12.73 -2.44
CA ASN A 568 2.59 13.38 -3.40
C ASN A 568 2.90 13.02 -4.87
N GLN A 569 3.52 11.86 -5.11
CA GLN A 569 3.93 11.38 -6.45
C GLN A 569 5.01 12.25 -7.14
N ALA A 570 5.72 13.09 -6.41
CA ALA A 570 6.81 13.91 -6.93
C ALA A 570 8.12 13.67 -6.18
N LEU A 571 9.25 13.91 -6.84
CA LEU A 571 10.59 13.83 -6.23
C LEU A 571 10.92 15.15 -5.52
N ASN A 572 10.18 15.46 -4.44
CA ASN A 572 10.27 16.74 -3.75
C ASN A 572 11.63 16.95 -3.11
N VAL A 573 12.32 17.98 -3.55
CA VAL A 573 13.62 18.34 -3.00
C VAL A 573 13.45 19.15 -1.71
N LEU A 574 13.83 18.58 -0.58
CA LEU A 574 13.55 19.15 0.74
C LEU A 574 14.71 20.01 1.28
N TYR A 575 14.38 21.01 2.12
CA TYR A 575 15.37 21.78 2.88
C TYR A 575 15.72 21.13 4.22
N ASN A 576 14.84 20.27 4.73
CA ASN A 576 15.09 19.43 5.88
C ASN A 576 14.41 18.08 5.70
N TYR A 577 15.03 17.03 6.20
CA TYR A 577 14.59 15.65 5.99
C TYR A 577 14.90 14.78 7.20
N GLY A 578 14.20 13.65 7.31
CA GLY A 578 14.39 12.67 8.37
C GLY A 578 14.90 11.35 7.80
N CYS A 579 15.88 10.75 8.47
CA CYS A 579 16.40 9.43 8.12
C CYS A 579 16.36 8.51 9.34
N ARG A 580 15.93 7.27 9.16
CA ARG A 580 15.80 6.30 10.25
C ARG A 580 17.16 5.71 10.62
N ALA A 581 17.37 5.49 11.91
CA ALA A 581 18.45 4.64 12.41
C ALA A 581 18.17 3.17 12.07
N SER A 582 19.19 2.30 12.12
CA SER A 582 19.06 0.87 11.82
C SER A 582 17.94 0.18 12.63
N SER A 583 17.74 0.62 13.87
CA SER A 583 16.71 0.12 14.79
C SER A 583 15.28 0.24 14.23
N CYS A 584 14.96 1.31 13.50
CA CYS A 584 13.63 1.57 12.92
C CYS A 584 13.59 1.46 11.39
N LEU A 585 14.74 1.50 10.72
CA LEU A 585 14.83 1.28 9.28
C LEU A 585 14.47 -0.17 8.93
N LEU A 586 14.87 -1.11 9.79
CA LEU A 586 14.76 -2.55 9.54
C LEU A 586 13.43 -3.15 10.02
N ASP A 587 12.52 -2.35 10.62
CA ASP A 587 11.18 -2.79 11.04
C ASP A 587 10.43 -3.62 9.96
N PRO A 588 10.52 -3.31 8.65
CA PRO A 588 9.86 -4.11 7.62
C PRO A 588 10.30 -5.59 7.53
N LEU A 589 11.47 -5.93 8.09
CA LEU A 589 11.99 -7.31 8.15
C LEU A 589 11.56 -8.06 9.42
N ASP A 590 11.11 -7.34 10.43
CA ASP A 590 10.65 -7.92 11.70
C ASP A 590 9.14 -8.26 11.64
N GLY A 591 8.42 -7.79 10.61
CA GLY A 591 6.98 -8.02 10.42
C GLY A 591 6.65 -9.28 9.63
N GLU A 592 5.44 -9.81 9.87
CA GLU A 592 4.89 -10.97 9.15
C GLU A 592 4.63 -10.64 7.68
N ASN A 593 4.89 -11.61 6.79
CA ASN A 593 4.52 -11.48 5.39
C ASN A 593 3.07 -11.90 5.20
N VAL A 594 2.34 -11.21 4.31
CA VAL A 594 1.00 -11.68 3.90
C VAL A 594 1.14 -13.07 3.30
N HIS A 595 0.28 -14.00 3.73
CA HIS A 595 0.30 -15.40 3.33
C HIS A 595 -1.04 -15.77 2.70
N ALA A 596 -1.01 -16.19 1.44
CA ALA A 596 -2.15 -16.71 0.70
C ALA A 596 -1.65 -17.81 -0.24
N PRO A 597 -1.38 -19.02 0.29
CA PRO A 597 -0.69 -20.08 -0.45
C PRO A 597 -1.46 -20.47 -1.70
N ILE A 598 -0.72 -20.81 -2.76
CA ILE A 598 -1.30 -21.38 -3.98
C ILE A 598 -2.04 -22.69 -3.60
N PRO A 599 -3.30 -22.88 -4.05
CA PRO A 599 -4.06 -24.09 -3.75
C PRO A 599 -3.32 -25.37 -4.14
N GLU A 600 -3.58 -26.46 -3.41
CA GLU A 600 -3.01 -27.78 -3.71
C GLU A 600 -3.34 -28.21 -5.16
N GLY A 601 -2.33 -28.70 -5.88
CA GLY A 601 -2.44 -29.04 -7.31
C GLY A 601 -2.22 -27.86 -8.26
N GLY A 602 -2.20 -26.62 -7.77
CA GLY A 602 -1.79 -25.45 -8.53
C GLY A 602 -0.29 -25.47 -8.80
N THR A 603 0.12 -25.18 -10.03
CA THR A 603 1.54 -25.01 -10.39
C THR A 603 1.73 -23.69 -11.11
N HIS A 604 2.92 -23.12 -11.01
CA HIS A 604 3.29 -21.93 -11.75
C HIS A 604 4.69 -22.09 -12.33
N THR A 605 4.95 -21.41 -13.44
CA THR A 605 6.27 -21.35 -14.07
C THR A 605 6.55 -19.90 -14.43
N LEU A 606 7.76 -19.45 -14.12
CA LEU A 606 8.24 -18.12 -14.48
C LEU A 606 9.37 -18.27 -15.50
N ARG A 607 9.30 -17.51 -16.59
CA ARG A 607 10.33 -17.46 -17.63
C ARG A 607 10.74 -16.01 -17.85
N ASN A 608 12.04 -15.79 -18.06
CA ASN A 608 12.58 -14.51 -18.48
C ASN A 608 13.25 -14.70 -19.84
N HIS A 609 12.69 -14.10 -20.88
CA HIS A 609 13.19 -14.17 -22.24
C HIS A 609 12.77 -12.91 -23.02
N PRO A 610 13.38 -12.64 -24.18
CA PRO A 610 12.97 -11.55 -25.05
C PRO A 610 11.48 -11.64 -25.43
N ALA A 611 10.80 -10.49 -25.44
CA ALA A 611 9.35 -10.44 -25.71
C ALA A 611 8.94 -10.94 -27.11
N HIS A 612 9.84 -10.89 -28.09
CA HIS A 612 9.57 -11.41 -29.44
C HIS A 612 9.62 -12.95 -29.51
N GLU A 613 10.02 -13.62 -28.43
CA GLU A 613 10.06 -15.08 -28.31
C GLU A 613 8.84 -15.65 -27.58
N VAL A 614 7.86 -14.82 -27.18
CA VAL A 614 6.59 -15.26 -26.59
C VAL A 614 5.75 -15.93 -27.69
N ASP A 615 5.41 -17.22 -27.50
CA ASP A 615 4.72 -18.06 -28.48
C ASP A 615 3.47 -18.77 -27.92
N GLU A 616 3.06 -18.41 -26.71
CA GLU A 616 1.96 -19.03 -25.98
C GLU A 616 0.60 -18.80 -26.67
N GLU A 617 -0.06 -19.91 -27.05
CA GLU A 617 -1.43 -19.90 -27.57
C GLU A 617 -2.48 -19.98 -26.44
N CYS A 618 -3.31 -18.93 -26.33
CA CYS A 618 -4.45 -18.86 -25.42
C CYS A 618 -5.78 -18.86 -26.17
N ASP A 619 -6.83 -19.38 -25.52
CA ASP A 619 -8.20 -19.41 -26.08
C ASP A 619 -8.88 -18.03 -25.95
N LEU A 620 -8.56 -17.30 -24.88
CA LEU A 620 -9.07 -15.97 -24.59
C LEU A 620 -7.92 -15.04 -24.20
N TRP A 621 -7.87 -13.85 -24.79
CA TRP A 621 -7.00 -12.77 -24.35
C TRP A 621 -7.83 -11.68 -23.68
N ILE A 622 -7.55 -11.41 -22.41
CA ILE A 622 -8.08 -10.26 -21.67
C ILE A 622 -6.87 -9.37 -21.43
N THR A 623 -6.75 -8.28 -22.19
CA THR A 623 -5.63 -7.34 -22.07
C THR A 623 -6.14 -5.92 -22.11
N ASP A 624 -5.38 -5.01 -21.51
CA ASP A 624 -5.50 -3.62 -21.90
C ASP A 624 -5.02 -3.44 -23.34
N PRO A 625 -5.72 -2.62 -24.16
CA PRO A 625 -5.13 -2.18 -25.41
C PRO A 625 -3.83 -1.44 -25.06
N PRO A 626 -2.74 -1.58 -25.84
CA PRO A 626 -1.45 -0.94 -25.59
C PRO A 626 -1.58 0.57 -25.32
#